data_AF-A0A961Z7E8-F1
#
_entry.id   AF-A0A961Z7E8-F1
#
_cell.length_a   1.000
_cell.length_b   1.000
_cell.length_c   1.000
_cell.angle_alpha   90.00
_cell.angle_beta   90.00
_cell.angle_gamma   90.00
#
_symmetry.space_group_name_H-M   'P 1'
#
loop_
_entity.id
_entity.type
_entity.pdbx_description
1 polymer ?
#
loop_
_entity_poly.entity_id
_entity_poly.type
_entity_poly.pdbx_seq_one_letter_code
_entity_poly.pdbx_strand_id
1 'polypeptide(L)'
;PDDNVLITGADIPAMTRAHIDRAFRLAEGHGAVLGPSGDGGYWCVGLRGGLRPPAIFQGVRWSTEHALADTLLTLPGAKVGFADQLDDVDG
;
A
#
# COMPACT_ATOMS: atom_id res chain seq x y z
N PRO A 1 3.89 -20.63 -2.05
CA PRO A 1 4.79 -19.53 -1.62
C PRO A 1 3.98 -18.48 -0.86
N ASP A 2 4.21 -18.37 0.44
CA ASP A 2 3.60 -17.38 1.32
C ASP A 2 4.40 -16.07 1.31
N ASP A 3 5.00 -15.74 0.16
CA ASP A 3 5.92 -14.62 0.04
C ASP A 3 5.15 -13.30 0.12
N ASN A 4 5.64 -12.41 0.97
CA ASN A 4 5.11 -11.05 1.08
C ASN A 4 5.60 -10.24 -0.13
N VAL A 5 4.66 -9.63 -0.86
CA VAL A 5 4.96 -8.76 -2.00
C VAL A 5 4.66 -7.33 -1.60
N LEU A 6 5.60 -6.42 -1.85
CA LEU A 6 5.42 -4.98 -1.73
C LEU A 6 5.52 -4.37 -3.14
N ILE A 7 4.48 -3.64 -3.53
CA ILE A 7 4.45 -2.85 -4.76
C ILE A 7 4.57 -1.38 -4.34
N THR A 8 5.49 -0.64 -4.96
CA THR A 8 5.68 0.79 -4.69
C THR A 8 5.58 1.58 -5.99
N GLY A 9 5.19 2.85 -5.89
CA GLY A 9 5.45 3.83 -6.93
C GLY A 9 6.95 4.00 -7.13
N ALA A 10 7.36 4.44 -8.33
CA ALA A 10 8.75 4.74 -8.64
C ALA A 10 9.11 6.21 -8.33
N ASP A 11 8.12 7.09 -8.21
CA ASP A 11 8.30 8.55 -8.15
C ASP A 11 8.18 9.12 -6.73
N ILE A 12 8.94 8.56 -5.79
CA ILE A 12 8.91 9.01 -4.38
C ILE A 12 10.36 9.29 -3.95
N PRO A 13 10.92 10.49 -4.18
CA PRO A 13 12.31 10.82 -3.85
C PRO A 13 12.61 10.77 -2.36
N ALA A 14 11.59 11.02 -1.53
CA ALA A 14 11.68 10.89 -0.08
C ALA A 14 11.71 9.42 0.38
N MET A 15 11.47 8.44 -0.51
CA MET A 15 11.50 7.03 -0.16
C MET A 15 12.92 6.59 0.17
N THR A 16 13.08 6.01 1.36
CA THR A 16 14.34 5.45 1.82
C THR A 16 14.21 3.95 2.02
N ARG A 17 15.36 3.26 2.08
CA ARG A 17 15.40 1.85 2.47
C ARG A 17 14.70 1.59 3.81
N ALA A 18 14.78 2.53 4.76
CA ALA A 18 14.14 2.38 6.06
C ALA A 18 12.60 2.34 5.96
N HIS A 19 11.99 3.07 5.01
CA HIS A 19 10.55 3.01 4.75
C HIS A 19 10.14 1.64 4.22
N ILE A 20 10.91 1.09 3.27
CA ILE A 20 10.68 -0.24 2.70
C ILE A 20 10.80 -1.32 3.79
N ASP A 21 11.87 -1.27 4.60
CA ASP A 21 12.09 -2.24 5.69
C ASP A 21 11.00 -2.17 6.76
N ARG A 22 10.44 -0.98 7.03
CA ARG A 22 9.28 -0.80 7.92
C ARG A 22 8.01 -1.39 7.32
N ALA A 23 7.73 -1.14 6.03
CA ALA A 23 6.56 -1.68 5.34
C ALA A 23 6.58 -3.22 5.32
N PHE A 24 7.73 -3.84 5.07
CA PHE A 24 7.87 -5.30 5.14
C PHE A 24 7.64 -5.85 6.55
N ARG A 25 8.23 -5.24 7.58
CA ARG A 25 7.98 -5.66 8.98
C ARG A 25 6.52 -5.50 9.37
N LEU A 26 5.84 -4.47 8.89
CA LEU A 26 4.39 -4.32 9.09
C LEU A 26 3.63 -5.48 8.43
N ALA A 27 4.02 -5.91 7.24
CA ALA A 27 3.36 -7.00 6.50
C ALA A 27 3.48 -8.37 7.20
N GLU A 28 4.46 -8.58 8.07
CA GLU A 28 4.58 -9.81 8.88
C GLU A 28 3.41 -9.98 9.86
N GLY A 29 2.83 -8.87 10.35
CA GLY A 29 1.75 -8.86 11.35
C GLY A 29 0.38 -8.45 10.82
N HIS A 30 0.25 -8.22 9.51
CA HIS A 30 -0.93 -7.67 8.85
C HIS A 30 -1.26 -8.45 7.57
N GLY A 31 -2.54 -8.49 7.20
CA GLY A 31 -2.97 -9.11 5.93
C GLY A 31 -2.60 -8.26 4.71
N ALA A 32 -2.60 -6.94 4.89
CA ALA A 32 -2.19 -5.96 3.89
C ALA A 32 -1.49 -4.77 4.56
N VAL A 33 -0.65 -4.07 3.79
CA VAL A 33 0.01 -2.82 4.19
C VAL A 33 -0.26 -1.76 3.13
N LEU A 34 -0.58 -0.54 3.54
CA LEU A 34 -0.74 0.60 2.65
C LEU A 34 0.12 1.77 3.16
N GLY A 35 0.86 2.42 2.27
CA GLY A 35 1.64 3.63 2.59
C GLY A 35 0.92 4.85 2.02
N PRO A 36 0.20 5.64 2.82
CA PRO A 36 -0.58 6.77 2.30
C PRO A 36 0.29 7.84 1.64
N SER A 37 -0.25 8.53 0.65
CA SER A 37 0.35 9.75 0.07
C SER A 37 -0.48 10.99 0.41
N GLY A 38 0.14 12.17 0.36
CA GLY A 38 -0.52 13.44 0.70
C GLY A 38 -1.69 13.83 -0.20
N ASP A 39 -1.78 13.25 -1.39
CA ASP A 39 -2.87 13.44 -2.36
C ASP A 39 -4.11 12.56 -2.10
N GLY A 40 -4.08 11.72 -1.05
CA GLY A 40 -5.13 10.77 -0.69
C GLY A 40 -5.01 9.40 -1.38
N GLY A 41 -3.97 9.20 -2.18
CA GLY A 41 -3.56 7.90 -2.72
C GLY A 41 -2.70 7.08 -1.75
N TYR A 42 -1.87 6.22 -2.32
CA TYR A 42 -0.82 5.52 -1.59
C TYR A 42 0.41 5.26 -2.46
N TRP A 43 1.57 5.42 -1.86
CA TRP A 43 2.88 5.21 -2.49
C TRP A 43 3.33 3.74 -2.46
N CYS A 44 2.75 2.92 -1.57
CA CYS A 44 2.96 1.48 -1.59
C CYS A 44 1.76 0.65 -1.13
N VAL A 45 1.68 -0.57 -1.64
CA VAL A 45 0.76 -1.62 -1.20
C VAL A 45 1.50 -2.94 -1.01
N GLY A 46 1.39 -3.52 0.18
CA GLY A 46 1.97 -4.80 0.55
C GLY A 46 0.90 -5.84 0.81
N LEU A 47 1.08 -7.07 0.33
CA LEU A 47 0.16 -8.18 0.57
C LEU A 47 0.88 -9.38 1.14
N ARG A 48 0.25 -9.99 2.15
CA ARG A 48 0.65 -11.29 2.67
C ARG A 48 0.13 -12.40 1.76
N GLY A 49 0.92 -13.47 1.61
CA GLY A 49 0.55 -14.65 0.84
C GLY A 49 -0.89 -15.12 1.14
N GLY A 50 -1.73 -15.12 0.10
CA GLY A 50 -3.16 -15.47 0.19
C GLY A 50 -4.10 -14.44 -0.44
N LEU A 51 -3.72 -13.16 -0.46
CA LEU A 51 -4.46 -12.13 -1.19
C LEU A 51 -4.09 -12.14 -2.69
N ARG A 52 -5.11 -12.07 -3.55
CA ARG A 52 -4.94 -12.05 -5.02
C ARG A 52 -4.79 -10.59 -5.49
N PRO A 53 -3.64 -10.19 -6.08
CA PRO A 53 -3.42 -8.82 -6.53
C PRO A 53 -4.53 -8.24 -7.43
N PRO A 54 -5.12 -8.99 -8.38
CA PRO A 54 -6.19 -8.44 -9.22
C PRO A 54 -7.47 -8.10 -8.44
N ALA A 55 -7.74 -8.79 -7.32
CA ALA A 55 -8.97 -8.61 -6.55
C ALA A 55 -8.93 -7.34 -5.69
N ILE A 56 -7.76 -7.00 -5.14
CA ILE A 56 -7.61 -5.87 -4.23
C ILE A 56 -7.67 -4.50 -4.95
N PHE A 57 -7.48 -4.50 -6.27
CA PHE A 57 -7.49 -3.30 -7.11
C PHE A 57 -8.81 -3.13 -7.88
N GLN A 58 -9.82 -3.97 -7.63
CA GLN A 58 -11.09 -3.87 -8.34
C GLN A 58 -11.86 -2.62 -7.91
N GLY A 59 -12.17 -1.76 -8.88
CA GLY A 59 -12.95 -0.55 -8.65
C GLY A 59 -12.16 0.60 -8.00
N VAL A 60 -10.84 0.48 -7.88
CA VAL A 60 -9.98 1.54 -7.35
C VAL A 60 -9.88 2.69 -8.35
N ARG A 61 -10.28 3.90 -7.93
CA ARG A 61 -10.09 5.14 -8.69
C ARG A 61 -8.65 5.63 -8.51
N TRP A 62 -7.75 5.10 -9.33
CA TRP A 62 -6.34 5.49 -9.38
C TRP A 62 -6.14 6.99 -9.62
N SER A 63 -5.02 7.54 -9.14
CA SER A 63 -4.65 8.95 -9.29
C SER A 63 -5.72 9.93 -8.77
N THR A 64 -6.45 9.52 -7.73
CA THR A 64 -7.41 10.36 -7.01
C THR A 64 -7.22 10.18 -5.51
N GLU A 65 -7.72 11.15 -4.73
CA GLU A 65 -7.79 11.08 -3.27
C GLU A 65 -8.60 9.89 -2.73
N HIS A 66 -9.29 9.17 -3.61
CA HIS A 66 -10.10 8.02 -3.27
C HIS A 66 -9.37 6.69 -3.40
N ALA A 67 -8.17 6.64 -4.02
CA ALA A 67 -7.51 5.37 -4.31
C ALA A 67 -7.27 4.54 -3.03
N LEU A 68 -6.85 5.20 -1.94
CA LEU A 68 -6.65 4.55 -0.65
C LEU A 68 -7.96 3.99 -0.09
N ALA A 69 -9.00 4.83 -0.05
CA ALA A 69 -10.31 4.45 0.46
C ALA A 69 -10.94 3.30 -0.33
N ASP A 70 -10.87 3.36 -1.67
CA ASP A 70 -11.39 2.33 -2.55
C ASP A 70 -10.64 1.00 -2.35
N THR A 71 -9.32 1.04 -2.14
CA THR A 71 -8.51 -0.16 -1.86
C THR A 71 -8.85 -0.77 -0.51
N LEU A 72 -9.19 0.03 0.50
CA LEU A 72 -9.64 -0.50 1.80
C LEU A 72 -10.99 -1.24 1.69
N LEU A 73 -11.87 -0.82 0.78
CA LEU A 73 -13.16 -1.47 0.55
C LEU A 73 -13.02 -2.88 -0.05
N THR A 74 -11.94 -3.15 -0.77
CA THR A 74 -11.66 -4.48 -1.35
C THR A 74 -11.02 -5.45 -0.35
N LEU A 75 -10.72 -4.99 0.87
CA LEU A 75 -10.05 -5.75 1.93
C LEU A 75 -10.94 -5.99 3.18
N PRO A 76 -12.20 -6.45 3.03
CA PRO A 76 -13.09 -6.60 4.17
C PRO A 76 -12.56 -7.65 5.16
N GLY A 77 -12.43 -7.26 6.43
CA GLY A 77 -11.95 -8.13 7.51
C GLY A 77 -10.43 -8.39 7.51
N ALA A 78 -9.68 -7.82 6.56
CA ALA A 78 -8.22 -7.86 6.60
C ALA A 78 -7.71 -6.90 7.67
N LYS A 79 -6.71 -7.34 8.43
CA LYS A 79 -5.95 -6.45 9.31
C LYS A 79 -5.00 -5.64 8.44
N VAL A 80 -5.29 -4.37 8.21
CA VAL A 80 -4.47 -3.46 7.39
C VAL A 80 -3.51 -2.68 8.28
N GLY A 81 -2.22 -2.70 7.94
CA GLY A 81 -1.20 -1.85 8.55
C GLY A 81 -0.96 -0.60 7.69
N PHE A 82 -0.68 0.53 8.32
CA PHE A 82 -0.30 1.76 7.62
C PHE A 82 1.20 2.01 7.79
N ALA A 83 1.90 2.15 6.67
CA ALA A 83 3.29 2.58 6.65
C ALA A 83 3.38 4.12 6.80
N ASP A 84 4.60 4.63 6.85
CA ASP A 84 4.85 6.08 6.90
C ASP A 84 4.17 6.77 5.70
N GLN A 85 3.56 7.93 5.93
CA GLN A 85 3.03 8.76 4.83
C GLN A 85 4.20 9.43 4.12
N LEU A 86 4.25 9.28 2.79
CA LEU A 86 5.24 9.94 1.93
C LEU A 86 4.52 10.70 0.83
N ASP A 87 4.97 11.91 0.54
CA ASP A 87 4.46 12.69 -0.57
C ASP A 87 5.22 12.30 -1.86
N ASP A 88 4.46 12.14 -2.94
CA ASP A 88 4.95 12.03 -4.31
C ASP A 88 5.49 13.41 -4.77
N VAL A 89 6.35 13.44 -5.80
CA VAL A 89 6.86 14.67 -6.43
C VAL A 89 5.80 15.43 -7.21
N ASP A 90 4.66 14.83 -7.48
CA ASP A 90 3.54 15.49 -8.17
C ASP A 90 2.85 16.54 -7.27
N GLY A 91 3.56 17.65 -7.03
CA GLY A 91 3.07 18.89 -6.43
C GLY A 91 2.85 20.00 -7.45
#